data_AF-A0A925BBT9-F1
#
_entry.id   AF-A0A925BBT9-F1
#
_cell.length_a   1.000
_cell.length_b   1.000
_cell.length_c   1.000
_cell.angle_alpha   90.00
_cell.angle_beta   90.00
_cell.angle_gamma   90.00
#
_symmetry.space_group_name_H-M   'P 1'
#
loop_
_entity.id
_entity.type
_entity.pdbx_description
1 polymer ?
#
loop_
_entity_poly.entity_id
_entity_poly.type
_entity_poly.pdbx_seq_one_letter_code
_entity_poly.pdbx_strand_id
1 'polypeptide(L)'
;MLYAIDKMEKITNVPYRNNYVKWTSRLSPTEIKAIKDKLNGMITEKDIHTSSWMPGKDWSGTVFMPIYEKACVKNVEVAAMCFGLILWEVMMERPEAWAFGRYKMNEIPIEGMTYFRIELPSK
;
A
#
# COMPACT_ATOMS: atom_id res chain seq x y z
N MET A 1 -5.99 -0.51 10.42
CA MET A 1 -7.01 0.54 10.50
C MET A 1 -6.30 1.79 10.08
N LEU A 2 -6.81 2.46 9.06
CA LEU A 2 -6.12 3.60 8.47
C LEU A 2 -6.90 4.88 8.76
N TYR A 3 -6.21 5.94 9.15
CA TYR A 3 -6.80 7.21 9.55
C TYR A 3 -6.19 8.38 8.75
N ALA A 4 -7.04 9.30 8.33
CA ALA A 4 -6.60 10.61 7.84
C ALA A 4 -6.44 11.55 9.06
N ILE A 5 -5.22 12.03 9.31
CA ILE A 5 -4.90 12.81 10.53
C ILE A 5 -5.59 14.16 10.56
N ASP A 6 -5.74 14.80 9.41
CA ASP A 6 -6.35 16.13 9.28
C ASP A 6 -7.79 16.17 9.82
N LYS A 7 -8.52 15.05 9.68
CA LYS A 7 -9.91 14.93 10.11
C LYS A 7 -10.14 13.89 11.21
N MET A 8 -9.11 13.15 11.59
CA MET A 8 -9.20 11.95 12.44
C MET A 8 -10.26 10.95 11.96
N GLU A 9 -10.47 10.89 10.65
CA GLU A 9 -11.47 10.04 10.01
C GLU A 9 -10.87 8.67 9.67
N LYS A 10 -11.59 7.61 10.04
CA LYS A 10 -11.24 6.25 9.65
C LYS A 10 -11.50 6.06 8.16
N ILE A 11 -10.48 5.66 7.42
CA ILE A 11 -10.59 5.26 6.02
C ILE A 11 -11.24 3.88 5.94
N THR A 12 -12.28 3.78 5.11
CA THR A 12 -13.02 2.53 4.87
C THR A 12 -13.07 2.12 3.40
N ASN A 13 -12.41 2.89 2.52
CA ASN A 13 -12.41 2.64 1.08
C ASN A 13 -11.01 2.84 0.49
N VAL A 14 -10.72 2.08 -0.57
CA VAL A 14 -9.50 2.24 -1.39
C VAL A 14 -9.71 3.39 -2.40
N PRO A 15 -8.77 4.35 -2.51
CA PRO A 15 -8.87 5.42 -3.51
C PRO A 15 -8.78 4.85 -4.93
N TYR A 16 -9.36 5.56 -5.90
CA TYR A 16 -9.42 5.12 -7.30
C TYR A 16 -9.98 3.69 -7.47
N ARG A 17 -11.02 3.34 -6.68
CA ARG A 17 -11.58 1.98 -6.58
C ARG A 17 -11.83 1.29 -7.92
N ASN A 18 -12.29 2.02 -8.93
CA ASN A 18 -12.55 1.44 -10.26
C ASN A 18 -11.26 0.94 -10.93
N ASN A 19 -10.16 1.71 -10.82
CA ASN A 19 -8.85 1.28 -11.31
C ASN A 19 -8.33 0.10 -10.49
N TYR A 20 -8.46 0.18 -9.16
CA TYR A 20 -8.07 -0.90 -8.25
C TYR A 20 -8.72 -2.23 -8.65
N VAL A 21 -10.06 -2.26 -8.70
CA VAL A 21 -10.84 -3.45 -9.07
C VAL A 21 -10.49 -3.93 -10.47
N LYS A 22 -10.31 -3.02 -11.44
CA LYS A 22 -9.94 -3.38 -12.82
C LYS A 22 -8.56 -4.03 -12.89
N TRP A 23 -7.59 -3.57 -12.12
CA TRP A 23 -6.25 -4.15 -12.13
C TRP A 23 -6.21 -5.47 -11.36
N THR A 24 -6.79 -5.51 -10.17
CA THR A 24 -6.76 -6.71 -9.31
C THR A 24 -7.65 -7.84 -9.81
N SER A 25 -8.67 -7.57 -10.64
CA SER A 25 -9.49 -8.63 -11.25
C SER A 25 -8.73 -9.56 -12.20
N ARG A 26 -7.52 -9.18 -12.62
CA ARG A 26 -6.62 -10.00 -13.44
C ARG A 26 -5.68 -10.87 -12.62
N LEU A 27 -5.70 -10.73 -11.30
CA LEU A 27 -4.94 -11.54 -10.37
C LEU A 27 -5.87 -12.62 -9.81
N SER A 28 -5.33 -13.82 -9.64
CA SER A 28 -6.03 -14.88 -8.92
C SER A 28 -6.16 -14.54 -7.43
N PRO A 29 -7.15 -15.12 -6.72
CA PRO A 29 -7.27 -14.96 -5.27
C PRO A 29 -6.00 -15.36 -4.52
N THR A 30 -5.31 -16.41 -4.97
CA THR A 30 -4.03 -16.87 -4.39
C THR A 30 -2.92 -15.85 -4.55
N GLU A 31 -2.81 -15.19 -5.71
CA GLU A 31 -1.82 -14.13 -5.95
C GLU A 31 -2.09 -12.91 -5.06
N ILE A 32 -3.35 -12.45 -5.00
CA ILE A 32 -3.74 -11.34 -4.12
C ILE A 32 -3.39 -11.66 -2.67
N LYS A 33 -3.72 -12.87 -2.20
CA LYS A 33 -3.41 -13.31 -0.85
C LYS A 33 -1.89 -13.31 -0.60
N ALA A 34 -1.10 -13.89 -1.50
CA ALA A 34 0.36 -13.94 -1.36
C ALA A 34 1.00 -12.55 -1.32
N ILE A 35 0.51 -11.61 -2.12
CA ILE A 35 0.96 -10.20 -2.11
C ILE A 35 0.64 -9.57 -0.76
N LYS A 36 -0.61 -9.68 -0.28
CA LYS A 36 -1.03 -9.11 1.01
C LYS A 36 -0.26 -9.71 2.18
N ASP A 37 -0.05 -11.03 2.19
CA ASP A 37 0.72 -11.71 3.23
C ASP A 37 2.17 -11.22 3.25
N LYS A 38 2.80 -11.08 2.07
CA LYS A 38 4.15 -10.55 1.97
C LYS A 38 4.24 -9.12 2.48
N LEU A 39 3.30 -8.25 2.11
CA LEU A 39 3.25 -6.87 2.60
C LEU A 39 3.06 -6.82 4.11
N ASN A 40 2.15 -7.62 4.67
CA ASN A 40 1.93 -7.69 6.12
C ASN A 40 3.20 -8.12 6.86
N GLY A 41 3.97 -9.06 6.32
CA GLY A 41 5.26 -9.48 6.89
C GLY A 41 6.39 -8.45 6.76
N MET A 42 6.26 -7.46 5.88
CA MET A 42 7.22 -6.35 5.74
C MET A 42 6.90 -5.18 6.67
N ILE A 43 5.64 -5.05 7.11
CA ILE A 43 5.20 -3.96 7.98
C ILE A 43 5.47 -4.34 9.45
N THR A 44 6.49 -3.72 10.02
CA THR A 44 6.80 -3.77 11.45
C THR A 44 6.08 -2.63 12.19
N GLU A 45 5.76 -2.82 13.47
CA GLU A 45 5.01 -1.82 14.25
C GLU A 45 5.81 -0.55 14.57
N LYS A 46 7.15 -0.61 14.52
CA LYS A 46 8.03 0.49 14.98
C LYS A 46 8.57 1.36 13.85
N ASP A 47 8.34 0.98 12.60
CA ASP A 47 8.96 1.63 11.45
C ASP A 47 7.99 2.55 10.69
N ILE A 48 8.58 3.52 10.00
CA ILE A 48 7.92 4.33 8.98
C ILE A 48 7.98 3.57 7.66
N HIS A 49 6.83 3.35 7.04
CA HIS A 49 6.74 2.59 5.79
C HIS A 49 6.33 3.50 4.65
N THR A 50 7.13 3.53 3.58
CA THR A 50 6.84 4.34 2.40
C THR A 50 6.62 3.46 1.19
N SER A 51 5.51 3.65 0.48
CA SER A 51 5.15 2.79 -0.66
C SER A 51 6.19 2.80 -1.79
N SER A 52 6.92 3.90 -1.99
CA SER A 52 8.00 3.99 -2.99
C SER A 52 9.32 3.35 -2.55
N TRP A 53 9.44 2.96 -1.28
CA TRP A 53 10.62 2.27 -0.73
C TRP A 53 10.37 0.77 -0.55
N MET A 54 9.13 0.32 -0.77
CA MET A 54 8.70 -1.08 -0.69
C MET A 54 8.22 -1.55 -2.07
N PRO A 55 8.45 -2.82 -2.47
CA PRO A 55 9.35 -3.80 -1.86
C PRO A 55 10.81 -3.61 -2.30
N GLY A 56 11.09 -2.60 -3.12
CA GLY A 56 12.32 -2.45 -3.90
C GLY A 56 12.01 -2.32 -5.38
N LYS A 57 13.05 -2.12 -6.19
CA LYS A 57 12.92 -1.85 -7.64
C LYS A 57 12.78 -3.12 -8.49
N ASP A 58 13.33 -4.24 -8.05
CA ASP A 58 13.30 -5.49 -8.79
C ASP A 58 12.27 -6.45 -8.19
N TRP A 59 11.26 -6.80 -8.99
CA TRP A 59 10.20 -7.74 -8.60
C TRP A 59 10.39 -9.13 -9.21
N SER A 60 11.47 -9.35 -9.98
CA SER A 60 11.76 -10.62 -10.64
C SER A 60 11.80 -11.76 -9.62
N GLY A 61 11.01 -12.81 -9.87
CA GLY A 61 10.93 -13.97 -8.97
C GLY A 61 10.21 -13.70 -7.63
N THR A 62 9.63 -12.52 -7.43
CA THR A 62 8.86 -12.19 -6.23
C THR A 62 7.36 -12.37 -6.45
N VAL A 63 6.59 -12.40 -5.35
CA VAL A 63 5.11 -12.41 -5.39
C VAL A 63 4.51 -11.15 -6.01
N PHE A 64 5.30 -10.08 -6.22
CA PHE A 64 4.83 -8.82 -6.80
C PHE A 64 4.88 -8.81 -8.33
N MET A 65 5.64 -9.71 -8.96
CA MET A 65 5.75 -9.80 -10.42
C MET A 65 4.40 -9.87 -11.15
N PRO A 66 3.39 -10.63 -10.66
CA PRO A 66 2.07 -10.66 -11.28
C PRO A 66 1.36 -9.30 -11.37
N ILE A 67 1.66 -8.34 -10.47
CA ILE A 67 1.11 -6.97 -10.56
C ILE A 67 1.56 -6.35 -11.88
N TYR A 68 2.86 -6.41 -12.17
CA TYR A 68 3.43 -5.88 -13.41
C TYR A 68 2.93 -6.66 -14.63
N GLU A 69 3.08 -7.99 -14.63
CA GLU A 69 2.85 -8.78 -15.83
C GLU A 69 1.37 -8.96 -16.18
N LYS A 70 0.52 -9.20 -15.16
CA LYS A 70 -0.89 -9.55 -15.33
C LYS A 70 -1.82 -8.37 -15.04
N ALA A 71 -1.72 -7.78 -13.85
CA ALA A 71 -2.64 -6.73 -13.43
C ALA A 71 -2.52 -5.47 -14.29
N CYS A 72 -1.28 -5.10 -14.61
CA CYS A 72 -0.94 -3.84 -15.26
C CYS A 72 -0.38 -4.01 -16.68
N VAL A 73 -0.39 -5.23 -17.22
CA VAL A 73 -0.04 -5.56 -18.61
C VAL A 73 1.32 -4.97 -19.02
N LYS A 74 2.32 -5.20 -18.18
CA LYS A 74 3.71 -4.75 -18.35
C LYS A 74 3.90 -3.23 -18.40
N ASN A 75 2.97 -2.46 -17.84
CA ASN A 75 3.14 -1.02 -17.63
C ASN A 75 3.68 -0.73 -16.22
N VAL A 76 4.89 -0.18 -16.14
CA VAL A 76 5.62 0.07 -14.89
C VAL A 76 4.93 1.12 -14.01
N GLU A 77 4.51 2.24 -14.60
CA GLU A 77 3.86 3.33 -13.85
C GLU A 77 2.53 2.87 -13.25
N VAL A 78 1.75 2.13 -14.04
CA VAL A 78 0.48 1.56 -13.60
C VAL A 78 0.70 0.47 -12.55
N ALA A 79 1.77 -0.32 -12.66
CA ALA A 79 2.14 -1.31 -11.65
C ALA A 79 2.52 -0.66 -10.32
N ALA A 80 3.27 0.45 -10.34
CA ALA A 80 3.60 1.21 -9.14
C ALA A 80 2.35 1.79 -8.46
N MET A 81 1.40 2.34 -9.24
CA MET A 81 0.12 2.80 -8.71
C MET A 81 -0.71 1.66 -8.13
N CYS A 82 -0.83 0.54 -8.85
CA CYS A 82 -1.56 -0.64 -8.39
C CYS A 82 -1.00 -1.20 -7.09
N PHE A 83 0.33 -1.32 -6.99
CA PHE A 83 1.02 -1.71 -5.77
C PHE A 83 0.68 -0.77 -4.60
N GLY A 84 0.73 0.54 -4.83
CA GLY A 84 0.34 1.53 -3.82
C GLY A 84 -1.09 1.36 -3.31
N LEU A 85 -2.04 0.99 -4.19
CA LEU A 85 -3.43 0.71 -3.81
C LEU A 85 -3.59 -0.62 -3.06
N ILE A 86 -2.82 -1.66 -3.40
CA ILE A 86 -2.82 -2.91 -2.63
C ILE A 86 -2.26 -2.67 -1.24
N LEU A 87 -1.15 -1.93 -1.11
CA LEU A 87 -0.59 -1.55 0.19
C LEU A 87 -1.59 -0.72 0.99
N TRP A 88 -2.29 0.22 0.36
CA TRP A 88 -3.35 0.98 1.02
C TRP A 88 -4.42 0.07 1.63
N GLU A 89 -4.91 -0.91 0.85
CA GLU A 89 -5.89 -1.89 1.34
C GLU A 89 -5.34 -2.70 2.52
N VAL A 90 -4.09 -3.16 2.43
CA VAL A 90 -3.41 -3.84 3.54
C VAL A 90 -3.42 -2.96 4.80
N MET A 91 -2.97 -1.71 4.73
CA MET A 91 -2.94 -0.81 5.88
C MET A 91 -4.34 -0.53 6.46
N MET A 92 -5.35 -0.43 5.58
CA MET A 92 -6.74 -0.25 5.96
C MET A 92 -7.28 -1.46 6.76
N GLU A 93 -7.02 -2.68 6.29
CA GLU A 93 -7.50 -3.95 6.86
C GLU A 93 -6.83 -4.34 8.18
N ARG A 94 -5.67 -3.77 8.49
CA ARG A 94 -4.92 -4.09 9.71
C ARG A 94 -5.72 -3.86 11.01
N PRO A 95 -5.45 -4.58 12.11
CA PRO A 95 -6.11 -4.32 13.38
C PRO A 95 -5.63 -3.03 14.04
N GLU A 96 -4.40 -2.61 13.76
CA GLU A 96 -3.78 -1.52 14.52
C GLU A 96 -4.03 -0.16 13.87
N ALA A 97 -3.83 0.92 14.63
CA ALA A 97 -4.09 2.28 14.16
C ALA A 97 -2.86 2.86 13.45
N TRP A 98 -3.07 3.21 12.18
CA TRP A 98 -2.08 3.81 11.30
C TRP A 98 -2.61 5.09 10.70
N ALA A 99 -1.72 6.03 10.46
CA ALA A 99 -1.97 7.21 9.66
C ALA A 99 -1.11 7.22 8.39
N PHE A 100 -1.43 8.12 7.48
CA PHE A 100 -0.69 8.28 6.23
C PHE A 100 -0.56 9.75 5.79
N GLY A 101 0.40 10.00 4.92
CA GLY A 101 0.57 11.33 4.32
C GLY A 101 1.67 11.39 3.27
N ARG A 102 1.77 12.57 2.65
CA ARG A 102 2.87 12.95 1.74
C ARG A 102 3.87 13.77 2.52
N TYR A 103 5.14 13.36 2.49
CA TYR A 103 6.21 13.99 3.26
C TYR A 103 7.41 14.31 2.37
N LYS A 104 8.37 15.03 2.94
CA LYS A 104 9.66 15.36 2.33
C LYS A 104 10.78 14.78 3.17
N MET A 105 11.87 14.38 2.52
CA MET A 105 13.13 14.04 3.18
C MET A 105 14.22 14.97 2.63
N ASN A 106 14.86 15.75 3.51
CA ASN A 106 15.81 16.79 3.11
C ASN A 106 15.26 17.71 2.02
N GLU A 107 14.05 18.23 2.24
CA GLU A 107 13.30 19.11 1.31
C GLU A 107 12.82 18.45 0.00
N ILE A 108 13.27 17.24 -0.31
CA ILE A 108 12.87 16.48 -1.51
C ILE A 108 11.56 15.73 -1.22
N PRO A 109 10.49 15.92 -2.02
CA PRO A 109 9.25 15.16 -1.89
C PRO A 109 9.48 13.66 -2.02
N ILE A 110 8.89 12.90 -1.11
CA ILE A 110 8.82 11.45 -1.21
C ILE A 110 7.69 11.10 -2.18
N GLU A 111 8.01 10.38 -3.25
CA GLU A 111 7.05 10.02 -4.31
C GLU A 111 5.92 9.10 -3.81
N GLY A 112 6.19 8.27 -2.80
CA GLY A 112 5.27 7.31 -2.22
C GLY A 112 4.38 7.88 -1.11
N MET A 113 3.34 7.13 -0.75
CA MET A 113 2.58 7.40 0.46
C MET A 113 3.39 6.88 1.64
N THR A 114 3.51 7.68 2.69
CA THR A 114 4.18 7.28 3.93
C THR A 114 3.16 6.93 4.99
N TYR A 115 3.38 5.84 5.71
CA TYR A 115 2.53 5.33 6.77
C TYR A 115 3.31 5.24 8.08
N PHE A 116 2.64 5.54 9.19
CA PHE A 116 3.21 5.49 10.53
C PHE A 116 2.14 5.18 11.56
N ARG A 117 2.56 4.58 12.67
CA ARG A 117 1.67 4.26 13.79
C ARG A 117 1.17 5.52 14.47
N ILE A 118 -0.07 5.43 14.95
CA ILE A 118 -0.66 6.41 15.85
C ILE A 118 -1.28 5.70 17.04
N GLU A 119 -1.34 6.40 18.16
CA GLU A 119 -2.15 6.01 19.30
C GLU A 119 -3.47 6.77 19.24
N LEU A 120 -4.58 6.04 19.34
CA LEU A 120 -5.88 6.67 19.45
C LEU A 120 -6.11 7.02 20.93
N PRO A 121 -6.70 8.19 21.24
CA PRO A 121 -7.07 8.51 22.61
C PRO A 121 -7.92 7.40 23.21
N SER A 122 -7.60 7.00 24.44
CA SER A 122 -8.52 6.14 25.21
C SER A 122 -9.84 6.90 25.38
N LYS A 123 -10.95 6.24 25.06
CA LYS A 123 -12.29 6.78 25.31
C LYS A 123 -12.54 6.97 26.80
#